data_AF-A0A959CGX5-F1
#
_entry.id   AF-A0A959CGX5-F1
#
_cell.length_a   1.000
_cell.length_b   1.000
_cell.length_c   1.000
_cell.angle_alpha   90.00
_cell.angle_beta   90.00
_cell.angle_gamma   90.00
#
_symmetry.space_group_name_H-M   'P 1'
#
loop_
_entity.id
_entity.type
_entity.pdbx_description
1 polymer ?
#
loop_
_entity_poly.entity_id
_entity_poly.type
_entity_poly.pdbx_seq_one_letter_code
_entity_poly.pdbx_strand_id
1 'polypeptide(L)'
;MKTAENIGFLFVLTLLATLPVEGQVIRCIIENSIGEPGNLPEALSGHCDDPLNYAVDQENLSHHPQLVVWLNFHYIRRNDGTGNFKKPGEPLFHTELGRTELDGVAAAAHLLGHMNVRMGTFEKYNLSDALHVPESGIRFRLYSEPGNPDDPYGGIFFHESDLFFSLGYNSNSPRTLKEEFTAYGAKVLDIFFVEEEIPDPEPGQPPFYIGAGRAAFESIISGSAVVAGMYADHFFDTSIYSPGERDIVHYKSVTIHEIFHNLGLQHSFTCQNECRFVDLNVEAECNTPGEACSYWHNGGSGPGQCANRYVSPTNNIMRHGLTATSITPCQLGVIQHHLLVRQPGYLEFDFCEISKPDIVIQSGQDIAWAGTRYLRGNVVIKNGGRLTVRCLLGMPQGSIITVEQGGTLIMDGGVIINPCGETSQSRQGTAVTPRLLLFPNPTGDLLNVFLKDPALPLRSGAAFRILNAQGRLLATYSAGRLEEATHMLPVQGLPAGLYLLQYSEGQGVLWSRKFVKR
;
A
#
# COMPACT_ATOMS: atom_id res chain seq x y z
N MET A 1 -7.24 -98.45 -20.09
CA MET A 1 -7.05 -98.25 -18.64
C MET A 1 -7.59 -96.88 -18.27
N LYS A 2 -8.45 -96.86 -17.25
CA LYS A 2 -9.00 -95.71 -16.49
C LYS A 2 -7.85 -94.80 -15.97
N THR A 3 -7.96 -93.51 -15.64
CA THR A 3 -9.09 -92.70 -15.12
C THR A 3 -8.68 -91.22 -15.04
N ALA A 4 -9.68 -90.34 -15.16
CA ALA A 4 -9.94 -89.09 -14.42
C ALA A 4 -8.93 -87.92 -14.39
N GLU A 5 -9.42 -86.72 -14.77
CA GLU A 5 -9.54 -85.59 -13.84
C GLU A 5 -10.60 -84.57 -14.29
N ASN A 6 -11.30 -84.00 -13.31
CA ASN A 6 -12.50 -83.18 -13.37
C ASN A 6 -12.19 -81.68 -13.22
N ILE A 7 -12.91 -80.86 -13.99
CA ILE A 7 -13.62 -79.60 -13.68
C ILE A 7 -13.06 -78.67 -12.55
N GLY A 8 -12.85 -77.40 -12.90
CA GLY A 8 -12.84 -76.28 -11.94
C GLY A 8 -12.67 -74.90 -12.59
N PHE A 9 -13.76 -74.11 -12.61
CA PHE A 9 -13.80 -72.68 -12.96
C PHE A 9 -12.96 -71.85 -11.97
N LEU A 10 -12.20 -70.86 -12.46
CA LEU A 10 -11.83 -69.69 -11.63
C LEU A 10 -11.72 -68.42 -12.48
N PHE A 11 -12.72 -67.55 -12.31
CA PHE A 11 -12.66 -66.12 -12.58
C PHE A 11 -11.62 -65.50 -11.64
N VAL A 12 -10.67 -64.71 -12.15
CA VAL A 12 -9.94 -63.74 -11.34
C VAL A 12 -10.12 -62.36 -11.95
N LEU A 13 -11.09 -61.65 -11.38
CA LEU A 13 -11.19 -60.21 -11.39
C LEU A 13 -10.15 -59.70 -10.36
N THR A 14 -9.27 -58.78 -10.75
CA THR A 14 -8.56 -57.94 -9.77
C THR A 14 -8.52 -56.52 -10.30
N LEU A 15 -9.53 -55.75 -9.89
CA LEU A 15 -9.49 -54.29 -9.71
C LEU A 15 -8.53 -54.00 -8.54
N LEU A 16 -7.45 -53.25 -8.72
CA LEU A 16 -7.16 -51.89 -8.19
C LEU A 16 -5.63 -51.89 -7.97
N ALA A 17 -4.84 -50.89 -8.33
CA ALA A 17 -5.00 -49.51 -7.88
C ALA A 17 -4.44 -48.52 -8.92
N THR A 18 -5.31 -47.63 -9.40
CA THR A 18 -4.92 -46.22 -9.48
C THR A 18 -4.61 -45.80 -8.04
N LEU A 19 -3.34 -45.60 -7.71
CA LEU A 19 -3.01 -44.89 -6.47
C LEU A 19 -3.47 -43.44 -6.67
N PRO A 20 -4.47 -42.93 -5.94
CA PRO A 20 -4.46 -41.51 -5.66
C PRO A 20 -3.17 -41.27 -4.90
N VAL A 21 -2.28 -40.43 -5.41
CA VAL A 21 -1.23 -39.89 -4.56
C VAL A 21 -1.95 -38.96 -3.59
N GLU A 22 -2.45 -39.53 -2.50
CA GLU A 22 -3.00 -38.78 -1.37
C GLU A 22 -1.94 -37.80 -0.89
N GLY A 23 -2.32 -36.52 -0.84
CA GLY A 23 -1.58 -35.53 -0.07
C GLY A 23 -0.40 -34.84 -0.77
N GLN A 24 -0.40 -34.71 -2.10
CA GLN A 24 0.55 -33.78 -2.73
C GLN A 24 0.19 -32.33 -2.40
N VAL A 25 0.91 -31.78 -1.43
CA VAL A 25 0.94 -30.35 -1.14
C VAL A 25 2.06 -29.73 -1.97
N ILE A 26 1.73 -28.78 -2.84
CA ILE A 26 2.74 -27.96 -3.52
C ILE A 26 3.11 -26.84 -2.56
N ARG A 27 4.38 -26.82 -2.13
CA ARG A 27 4.95 -25.72 -1.34
C ARG A 27 5.88 -24.90 -2.21
N CYS A 28 5.55 -23.64 -2.41
CA CYS A 28 6.49 -22.67 -2.95
C CYS A 28 7.14 -21.95 -1.77
N ILE A 29 8.43 -22.21 -1.53
CA ILE A 29 9.20 -21.51 -0.50
C ILE A 29 9.86 -20.30 -1.14
N ILE A 30 9.66 -19.13 -0.55
CA ILE A 30 10.28 -17.89 -1.02
C ILE A 30 11.72 -17.83 -0.48
N GLU A 31 12.66 -18.22 -1.33
CA GLU A 31 14.10 -18.06 -1.11
C GLU A 31 14.58 -16.74 -1.73
N ASN A 32 15.66 -16.13 -1.20
CA ASN A 32 16.17 -14.79 -1.57
C ASN A 32 16.09 -14.49 -3.09
N SER A 33 14.99 -13.89 -3.53
CA SER A 33 14.83 -13.39 -4.89
C SER A 33 14.88 -11.88 -4.78
N ILE A 34 16.02 -11.33 -5.21
CA ILE A 34 16.26 -9.89 -5.20
C ILE A 34 15.56 -9.32 -6.42
N GLY A 35 14.44 -8.65 -6.23
CA GLY A 35 13.99 -7.58 -7.13
C GLY A 35 14.24 -6.26 -6.39
N GLU A 36 14.87 -5.28 -7.03
CA GLU A 36 14.93 -3.95 -6.43
C GLU A 36 13.49 -3.40 -6.38
N PRO A 37 12.98 -3.03 -5.19
CA PRO A 37 11.71 -2.31 -5.10
C PRO A 37 11.89 -0.96 -5.82
N GLY A 38 11.14 -0.74 -6.91
CA GLY A 38 11.12 0.54 -7.63
C GLY A 38 11.21 0.44 -9.16
N ASN A 39 11.65 -0.69 -9.72
CA ASN A 39 11.65 -0.93 -11.17
C ASN A 39 10.79 -2.15 -11.49
N LEU A 40 9.46 -1.96 -11.56
CA LEU A 40 8.56 -3.00 -12.07
C LEU A 40 8.91 -3.25 -13.56
N PRO A 41 9.12 -4.50 -13.98
CA PRO A 41 9.21 -4.86 -15.40
C PRO A 41 8.06 -4.21 -16.19
N GLU A 42 8.35 -3.66 -17.36
CA GLU A 42 7.36 -2.99 -18.23
C GLU A 42 6.13 -3.89 -18.53
N ALA A 43 6.32 -5.21 -18.52
CA ALA A 43 5.27 -6.23 -18.66
C ALA A 43 4.25 -6.30 -17.51
N LEU A 44 4.54 -5.73 -16.33
CA LEU A 44 3.63 -5.68 -15.17
C LEU A 44 2.77 -4.40 -15.12
N SER A 45 3.14 -3.36 -15.88
CA SER A 45 2.57 -2.00 -15.76
C SER A 45 1.03 -1.96 -15.87
N GLY A 46 0.44 -2.71 -16.80
CA GLY A 46 -1.00 -2.61 -17.08
C GLY A 46 -1.95 -2.92 -15.91
N HIS A 47 -1.63 -3.89 -15.05
CA HIS A 47 -2.47 -4.21 -13.89
C HIS A 47 -2.01 -3.50 -12.62
N CYS A 48 -0.73 -3.20 -12.51
CA CYS A 48 -0.15 -2.62 -11.30
C CYS A 48 -0.45 -1.12 -11.15
N ASP A 49 -0.72 -0.42 -12.25
CA ASP A 49 -0.88 1.04 -12.27
C ASP A 49 -2.34 1.52 -12.10
N ASP A 50 -3.33 0.61 -12.15
CA ASP A 50 -4.74 0.94 -11.95
C ASP A 50 -5.07 0.97 -10.45
N PRO A 51 -5.41 2.13 -9.86
CA PRO A 51 -5.74 2.26 -8.45
C PRO A 51 -6.93 1.42 -7.99
N LEU A 52 -7.86 1.09 -8.89
CA LEU A 52 -9.02 0.25 -8.57
C LEU A 52 -8.62 -1.19 -8.22
N ASN A 53 -7.47 -1.65 -8.71
CA ASN A 53 -6.93 -2.97 -8.38
C ASN A 53 -6.44 -3.09 -6.92
N TYR A 54 -6.40 -1.97 -6.20
CA TYR A 54 -6.03 -1.84 -4.79
C TYR A 54 -7.25 -1.58 -3.89
N ALA A 55 -8.45 -1.45 -4.47
CA ALA A 55 -9.67 -1.25 -3.69
C ALA A 55 -9.85 -2.37 -2.66
N VAL A 56 -10.40 -2.00 -1.49
CA VAL A 56 -10.54 -2.93 -0.37
C VAL A 56 -11.71 -3.89 -0.59
N ASP A 57 -11.37 -5.17 -0.74
CA ASP A 57 -12.30 -6.30 -0.65
C ASP A 57 -12.80 -6.49 0.79
N GLN A 58 -14.09 -6.25 1.00
CA GLN A 58 -14.73 -6.30 2.32
C GLN A 58 -14.96 -7.70 2.84
N GLU A 59 -15.09 -8.68 1.96
CA GLU A 59 -15.23 -10.07 2.38
C GLU A 59 -13.89 -10.63 2.85
N ASN A 60 -12.79 -9.97 2.46
CA ASN A 60 -11.44 -10.41 2.71
C ASN A 60 -10.51 -9.27 3.22
N LEU A 61 -10.97 -8.49 4.19
CA LEU A 61 -10.19 -7.37 4.76
C LEU A 61 -8.79 -7.80 5.24
N SER A 62 -8.64 -9.03 5.74
CA SER A 62 -7.37 -9.58 6.19
C SER A 62 -6.36 -9.83 5.07
N HIS A 63 -6.78 -9.77 3.80
CA HIS A 63 -5.89 -9.90 2.63
C HIS A 63 -5.19 -8.58 2.28
N HIS A 64 -5.54 -7.48 2.97
CA HIS A 64 -4.92 -6.18 2.78
C HIS A 64 -3.83 -5.94 3.83
N PRO A 65 -2.67 -5.40 3.43
CA PRO A 65 -1.60 -5.11 4.38
C PRO A 65 -2.00 -4.00 5.35
N GLN A 66 -1.52 -4.11 6.60
CA GLN A 66 -1.49 -2.97 7.50
C GLN A 66 -0.31 -2.07 7.17
N LEU A 67 -0.59 -0.84 6.76
CA LEU A 67 0.39 0.17 6.38
C LEU A 67 0.57 1.19 7.50
N VAL A 68 1.80 1.64 7.72
CA VAL A 68 2.09 2.69 8.70
C VAL A 68 2.75 3.87 7.98
N VAL A 69 2.19 5.05 8.18
CA VAL A 69 2.72 6.31 7.66
C VAL A 69 3.36 7.09 8.81
N TRP A 70 4.62 7.44 8.62
CA TRP A 70 5.44 8.23 9.54
C TRP A 70 5.14 9.72 9.40
N LEU A 71 4.82 10.35 10.52
CA LEU A 71 4.44 11.76 10.62
C LEU A 71 5.41 12.52 11.52
N ASN A 72 5.55 13.82 11.25
CA ASN A 72 6.07 14.79 12.20
C ASN A 72 5.11 15.96 12.33
N PHE A 73 4.95 16.49 13.53
CA PHE A 73 4.08 17.63 13.80
C PHE A 73 4.96 18.85 14.10
N HIS A 74 4.70 19.96 13.42
CA HIS A 74 5.46 21.19 13.53
C HIS A 74 4.53 22.32 13.92
N TYR A 75 4.67 22.86 15.13
CA TYR A 75 3.94 24.05 15.57
C TYR A 75 4.75 25.29 15.23
N ILE A 76 4.25 26.12 14.31
CA ILE A 76 4.88 27.41 13.98
C ILE A 76 4.26 28.48 14.87
N ARG A 77 5.11 29.14 15.65
CA ARG A 77 4.74 30.15 16.64
C ARG A 77 5.35 31.49 16.27
N ARG A 78 4.89 32.56 16.89
CA ARG A 78 5.54 33.87 16.83
C ARG A 78 6.89 33.86 17.54
N ASN A 79 7.76 34.83 17.22
CA ASN A 79 9.09 34.95 17.83
C ASN A 79 9.08 35.10 19.36
N ASP A 80 7.97 35.56 19.93
CA ASP A 80 7.74 35.67 21.37
C ASP A 80 7.18 34.38 22.01
N GLY A 81 7.06 33.30 21.24
CA GLY A 81 6.50 32.01 21.66
C GLY A 81 4.97 31.97 21.73
N THR A 82 4.26 33.00 21.25
CA THR A 82 2.79 33.05 21.21
C THR A 82 2.23 32.58 19.87
N GLY A 83 0.89 32.57 19.76
CA GLY A 83 0.21 32.30 18.48
C GLY A 83 0.19 30.85 18.05
N ASN A 84 0.52 29.88 18.92
CA ASN A 84 0.26 28.45 18.73
C ASN A 84 0.43 27.71 20.06
N PHE A 85 0.29 26.37 20.04
CA PHE A 85 0.52 25.51 21.19
C PHE A 85 1.91 25.70 21.82
N LYS A 86 1.94 25.67 23.14
CA LYS A 86 3.13 25.88 23.97
C LYS A 86 4.04 24.65 24.02
N LYS A 87 5.34 24.88 24.24
CA LYS A 87 6.30 23.81 24.52
C LYS A 87 6.04 23.22 25.91
N PRO A 88 6.31 21.93 26.13
CA PRO A 88 6.25 21.36 27.47
C PRO A 88 7.09 22.17 28.48
N GLY A 89 6.46 22.55 29.59
CA GLY A 89 7.09 23.34 30.67
C GLY A 89 6.92 24.86 30.57
N GLU A 90 6.41 25.38 29.45
CA GLU A 90 5.98 26.79 29.38
C GLU A 90 4.68 27.00 30.19
N PRO A 91 4.44 28.21 30.73
CA PRO A 91 3.20 28.50 31.44
C PRO A 91 1.98 28.33 30.52
N LEU A 92 1.06 27.47 30.94
CA LEU A 92 -0.22 27.24 30.29
C LEU A 92 -1.28 28.18 30.87
N PHE A 93 -2.14 28.70 30.02
CA PHE A 93 -3.26 29.52 30.44
C PHE A 93 -4.43 28.65 30.91
N HIS A 94 -5.15 29.16 31.90
CA HIS A 94 -6.43 28.61 32.32
C HIS A 94 -7.53 29.59 31.95
N THR A 95 -8.52 29.12 31.22
CA THR A 95 -9.70 29.93 30.91
C THR A 95 -10.54 30.15 32.16
N GLU A 96 -11.32 31.23 32.22
CA GLU A 96 -12.29 31.47 33.31
C GLU A 96 -13.34 30.35 33.42
N LEU A 97 -13.51 29.58 32.35
CA LEU A 97 -14.37 28.39 32.27
C LEU A 97 -13.71 27.12 32.84
N GLY A 98 -12.52 27.22 33.43
CA GLY A 98 -11.80 26.11 34.06
C GLY A 98 -11.17 25.11 33.09
N ARG A 99 -11.07 25.44 31.80
CA ARG A 99 -10.30 24.63 30.84
C ARG A 99 -8.82 24.93 30.98
N THR A 100 -8.03 23.87 31.12
CA THR A 100 -6.57 23.94 31.08
C THR A 100 -6.13 23.77 29.63
N GLU A 101 -5.35 24.73 29.13
CA GLU A 101 -4.67 24.62 27.84
C GLU A 101 -3.83 23.34 27.77
N LEU A 102 -3.79 22.69 26.62
CA LEU A 102 -2.86 21.59 26.35
C LEU A 102 -1.53 22.16 25.85
N ASP A 103 -0.40 21.58 26.27
CA ASP A 103 0.85 21.81 25.52
C ASP A 103 0.80 21.10 24.16
N GLY A 104 1.72 21.46 23.26
CA GLY A 104 1.76 20.94 21.90
C GLY A 104 2.00 19.42 21.83
N VAL A 105 2.65 18.82 22.84
CA VAL A 105 2.89 17.38 22.88
C VAL A 105 1.60 16.63 23.25
N ALA A 106 0.89 17.11 24.26
CA ALA A 106 -0.42 16.57 24.63
C ALA A 106 -1.44 16.75 23.48
N ALA A 107 -1.44 17.91 22.83
CA ALA A 107 -2.26 18.19 21.66
C ALA A 107 -1.95 17.21 20.50
N ALA A 108 -0.67 17.02 20.17
CA ALA A 108 -0.25 16.08 19.13
C ALA A 108 -0.71 14.65 19.42
N ALA A 109 -0.53 14.19 20.66
CA ALA A 109 -0.93 12.85 21.09
C ALA A 109 -2.44 12.65 20.99
N HIS A 110 -3.24 13.64 21.43
CA HIS A 110 -4.69 13.61 21.30
C HIS A 110 -5.12 13.53 19.83
N LEU A 111 -4.60 14.43 18.98
CA LEU A 111 -4.92 14.47 17.56
C LEU A 111 -4.57 13.15 16.87
N LEU A 112 -3.35 12.64 17.07
CA LEU A 112 -2.88 11.38 16.49
C LEU A 112 -3.74 10.19 16.93
N GLY A 113 -4.10 10.12 18.21
CA GLY A 113 -4.99 9.08 18.74
C GLY A 113 -6.35 9.10 18.03
N HIS A 114 -6.95 10.28 17.92
CA HIS A 114 -8.24 10.46 17.24
C HIS A 114 -8.18 10.20 15.73
N MET A 115 -7.07 10.55 15.07
CA MET A 115 -6.86 10.22 13.67
C MET A 115 -6.81 8.71 13.47
N ASN A 116 -6.04 7.99 14.28
CA ASN A 116 -5.97 6.52 14.21
C ASN A 116 -7.29 5.84 14.55
N VAL A 117 -8.07 6.37 15.50
CA VAL A 117 -9.44 5.89 15.75
C VAL A 117 -10.29 6.05 14.49
N ARG A 118 -10.27 7.22 13.84
CA ARG A 118 -11.02 7.44 12.59
C ARG A 118 -10.57 6.47 11.48
N MET A 119 -9.27 6.25 11.34
CA MET A 119 -8.73 5.31 10.34
C MET A 119 -9.18 3.85 10.57
N GLY A 120 -9.63 3.48 11.77
CA GLY A 120 -10.18 2.16 12.09
C GLY A 120 -11.69 2.10 12.32
N THR A 121 -12.39 3.23 12.19
CA THR A 121 -13.84 3.32 12.45
C THR A 121 -14.52 4.31 11.49
N PHE A 122 -14.32 4.12 10.19
CA PHE A 122 -15.06 4.90 9.21
C PHE A 122 -16.56 4.60 9.30
N GLU A 123 -17.37 5.59 8.98
CA GLU A 123 -18.82 5.41 8.84
C GLU A 123 -19.17 5.01 7.40
N LYS A 124 -20.37 4.46 7.19
CA LYS A 124 -20.87 4.19 5.84
C LYS A 124 -20.98 5.49 5.06
N TYR A 125 -20.57 5.45 3.79
CA TYR A 125 -20.83 6.56 2.87
C TYR A 125 -22.34 6.67 2.63
N ASN A 126 -22.90 7.82 2.97
CA ASN A 126 -24.35 7.96 3.18
C ASN A 126 -25.19 8.12 1.91
N LEU A 127 -24.58 8.33 0.73
CA LEU A 127 -25.30 8.60 -0.52
C LEU A 127 -25.19 7.52 -1.60
N SER A 128 -24.46 6.45 -1.35
CA SER A 128 -24.44 5.34 -2.29
C SER A 128 -24.50 4.00 -1.58
N ASP A 129 -24.88 2.99 -2.34
CA ASP A 129 -24.71 1.59 -1.97
C ASP A 129 -23.24 1.15 -2.07
N ALA A 130 -22.30 2.11 -2.11
CA ALA A 130 -20.89 1.82 -1.95
C ALA A 130 -20.72 0.88 -0.76
N LEU A 131 -20.00 -0.18 -1.06
CA LEU A 131 -19.52 -1.14 -0.09
C LEU A 131 -18.85 -0.35 1.04
N HIS A 132 -19.26 -0.58 2.28
CA HIS A 132 -18.72 0.15 3.44
C HIS A 132 -17.39 -0.43 3.92
N VAL A 133 -16.31 0.35 3.84
CA VAL A 133 -15.01 -0.05 4.42
C VAL A 133 -14.92 0.49 5.84
N PRO A 134 -15.05 -0.33 6.89
CA PRO A 134 -15.03 0.17 8.27
C PRO A 134 -13.64 0.59 8.74
N GLU A 135 -12.59 0.06 8.11
CA GLU A 135 -11.21 0.08 8.58
C GLU A 135 -10.26 0.25 7.38
N SER A 136 -9.40 1.26 7.42
CA SER A 136 -8.48 1.59 6.31
C SER A 136 -7.34 0.59 6.10
N GLY A 137 -6.94 -0.11 7.17
CA GLY A 137 -5.65 -0.80 7.23
C GLY A 137 -4.44 0.14 7.32
N ILE A 138 -4.63 1.46 7.44
CA ILE A 138 -3.56 2.46 7.52
C ILE A 138 -3.49 2.99 8.96
N ARG A 139 -2.28 3.20 9.45
CA ARG A 139 -2.00 3.80 10.76
C ARG A 139 -1.00 4.93 10.63
N PHE A 140 -1.15 5.92 11.49
CA PHE A 140 -0.24 7.03 11.63
C PHE A 140 0.62 6.85 12.88
N ARG A 141 1.91 7.15 12.78
CA ARG A 141 2.83 7.17 13.92
C ARG A 141 3.77 8.36 13.82
N LEU A 142 4.17 8.90 14.96
CA LEU A 142 5.24 9.88 15.01
C LEU A 142 6.57 9.19 14.75
N TYR A 143 7.41 9.82 13.94
CA TYR A 143 8.77 9.36 13.66
C TYR A 143 9.79 10.17 14.45
N SER A 144 10.76 9.47 15.02
CA SER A 144 11.88 10.05 15.74
C SER A 144 13.09 9.14 15.62
N GLU A 145 14.29 9.71 15.55
CA GLU A 145 15.54 8.95 15.60
C GLU A 145 16.04 8.88 17.05
N PRO A 146 16.26 7.68 17.61
CA PRO A 146 16.76 7.54 18.98
C PRO A 146 18.06 8.33 19.20
N GLY A 147 18.03 9.24 20.18
CA GLY A 147 19.20 10.03 20.56
C GLY A 147 19.41 11.31 19.73
N ASN A 148 18.48 11.68 18.85
CA ASN A 148 18.51 12.98 18.19
C ASN A 148 18.26 14.12 19.22
N PRO A 149 19.24 14.99 19.52
CA PRO A 149 19.07 16.05 20.51
C PRO A 149 18.12 17.15 20.05
N ASP A 150 17.92 17.30 18.73
CA ASP A 150 17.03 18.30 18.14
C ASP A 150 15.57 17.83 18.09
N ASP A 151 15.31 16.59 18.51
CA ASP A 151 13.99 15.99 18.63
C ASP A 151 13.70 15.51 20.07
N PRO A 152 13.65 16.43 21.04
CA PRO A 152 13.42 16.07 22.44
C PRO A 152 11.99 15.57 22.71
N TYR A 153 11.08 15.70 21.74
CA TYR A 153 9.64 15.40 21.91
C TYR A 153 9.13 14.29 20.99
N GLY A 154 10.03 13.56 20.30
CA GLY A 154 9.68 12.34 19.60
C GLY A 154 8.84 12.55 18.33
N GLY A 155 9.29 13.44 17.45
CA GLY A 155 8.65 13.79 16.19
C GLY A 155 7.73 15.01 16.27
N ILE A 156 7.86 15.81 17.33
CA ILE A 156 7.06 17.01 17.59
C ILE A 156 8.00 18.19 17.72
N PHE A 157 7.87 19.16 16.82
CA PHE A 157 8.77 20.29 16.69
C PHE A 157 8.03 21.60 16.92
N PHE A 158 8.76 22.59 17.42
CA PHE A 158 8.26 23.92 17.70
C PHE A 158 9.23 24.93 17.09
N HIS A 159 8.71 25.80 16.23
CA HIS A 159 9.50 26.77 15.47
C HIS A 159 9.01 28.18 15.81
N GLU A 160 9.93 29.13 15.97
CA GLU A 160 9.58 30.53 16.18
C GLU A 160 9.83 31.30 14.87
N SER A 161 8.77 31.85 14.29
CA SER A 161 8.86 32.68 13.10
C SER A 161 7.64 33.55 12.88
N ASP A 162 7.80 34.86 13.00
CA ASP A 162 6.76 35.83 12.62
C ASP A 162 6.46 35.83 11.10
N LEU A 163 7.36 35.27 10.28
CA LEU A 163 7.15 35.17 8.83
C LEU A 163 6.24 33.99 8.45
N PHE A 164 6.33 32.89 9.21
CA PHE A 164 5.66 31.64 8.85
C PHE A 164 4.50 31.26 9.78
N PHE A 165 4.30 31.98 10.90
CA PHE A 165 3.24 31.61 11.85
C PHE A 165 1.83 31.73 11.27
N SER A 166 1.62 32.48 10.17
CA SER A 166 0.27 32.68 9.61
C SER A 166 0.08 32.53 8.10
N LEU A 167 -1.00 31.83 7.71
CA LEU A 167 -1.42 31.60 6.31
C LEU A 167 -1.60 32.87 5.47
N GLY A 168 -1.69 34.06 6.07
CA GLY A 168 -1.86 35.33 5.36
C GLY A 168 -0.61 35.78 4.57
N TYR A 169 0.56 35.19 4.82
CA TYR A 169 1.79 35.51 4.12
C TYR A 169 2.04 34.54 2.96
N ASN A 170 2.46 35.05 1.80
CA ASN A 170 2.82 34.27 0.59
C ASN A 170 3.95 33.23 0.84
N SER A 171 4.49 33.16 2.05
CA SER A 171 5.56 32.27 2.52
C SER A 171 5.07 30.90 3.00
N ASN A 172 3.76 30.69 3.19
CA ASN A 172 3.23 29.51 3.88
C ASN A 172 2.80 28.35 2.99
N SER A 173 3.45 28.18 1.83
CA SER A 173 3.19 26.97 1.06
C SER A 173 3.74 25.73 1.79
N PRO A 174 3.06 24.57 1.71
CA PRO A 174 3.55 23.33 2.32
C PRO A 174 4.96 22.96 1.88
N ARG A 175 5.34 23.32 0.65
CA ARG A 175 6.69 23.13 0.12
C ARG A 175 7.70 24.01 0.85
N THR A 176 7.44 25.30 0.97
CA THR A 176 8.35 26.25 1.62
C THR A 176 8.54 25.90 3.09
N LEU A 177 7.45 25.56 3.79
CA LEU A 177 7.52 25.12 5.20
C LEU A 177 8.32 23.82 5.34
N LYS A 178 8.17 22.87 4.40
CA LYS A 178 8.98 21.64 4.39
C LYS A 178 10.46 21.94 4.16
N GLU A 179 10.80 22.78 3.19
CA GLU A 179 12.18 23.18 2.88
C GLU A 179 12.85 23.88 4.07
N GLU A 180 12.10 24.69 4.82
CA GLU A 180 12.61 25.44 5.97
C GLU A 180 12.71 24.60 7.26
N PHE A 181 11.69 23.81 7.57
CA PHE A 181 11.50 23.27 8.93
C PHE A 181 11.52 21.74 9.04
N THR A 182 11.64 20.98 7.95
CA THR A 182 11.65 19.51 8.02
C THR A 182 12.85 19.00 8.82
N ALA A 183 12.63 18.06 9.74
CA ALA A 183 13.70 17.46 10.54
C ALA A 183 14.29 16.21 9.86
N TYR A 184 13.45 15.41 9.20
CA TYR A 184 13.85 14.12 8.62
C TYR A 184 13.58 14.01 7.11
N GLY A 185 13.24 15.12 6.44
CA GLY A 185 13.12 15.21 4.99
C GLY A 185 12.07 14.27 4.41
N ALA A 186 12.48 13.36 3.52
CA ALA A 186 11.57 12.44 2.83
C ALA A 186 11.13 11.24 3.68
N LYS A 187 11.75 10.99 4.85
CA LYS A 187 11.40 9.88 5.75
C LYS A 187 10.07 10.07 6.47
N VAL A 188 9.51 11.28 6.41
CA VAL A 188 8.32 11.68 7.16
C VAL A 188 7.41 12.54 6.29
N LEU A 189 6.11 12.47 6.59
CA LEU A 189 5.14 13.45 6.14
C LEU A 189 5.02 14.52 7.23
N ASP A 190 5.47 15.73 6.93
CA ASP A 190 5.47 16.84 7.89
C ASP A 190 4.11 17.54 7.91
N ILE A 191 3.55 17.74 9.09
CA ILE A 191 2.29 18.45 9.30
C ILE A 191 2.60 19.76 10.02
N PHE A 192 2.45 20.86 9.31
CA PHE A 192 2.68 22.20 9.81
C PHE A 192 1.38 22.80 10.35
N PHE A 193 1.37 23.08 11.64
CA PHE A 193 0.31 23.82 12.31
C PHE A 193 0.69 25.29 12.35
N VAL A 194 -0.11 26.11 11.69
CA VAL A 194 0.01 27.57 11.64
C VAL A 194 -1.30 28.19 12.12
N GLU A 195 -1.34 29.49 12.34
CA GLU A 195 -2.59 30.17 12.70
C GLU A 195 -3.09 31.09 11.58
N GLU A 196 -4.37 31.42 11.60
CA GLU A 196 -4.88 32.49 10.74
C GLU A 196 -4.75 33.79 11.53
N GLU A 197 -3.99 34.76 11.00
CA GLU A 197 -3.94 36.10 11.57
C GLU A 197 -5.33 36.68 11.38
N ILE A 198 -6.09 36.71 12.47
CA ILE A 198 -7.43 37.31 12.50
C ILE A 198 -7.19 38.81 12.34
N PRO A 199 -7.53 39.43 11.18
CA PRO A 199 -7.54 40.87 11.14
C PRO A 199 -8.56 41.33 12.18
N ASP A 200 -8.23 42.36 12.96
CA ASP A 200 -9.20 42.99 13.86
C ASP A 200 -10.50 43.20 13.05
N PRO A 201 -11.64 42.66 13.49
CA PRO A 201 -12.87 42.80 12.73
C PRO A 201 -13.14 44.29 12.55
N GLU A 202 -13.30 44.73 11.30
CA GLU A 202 -13.68 46.11 11.04
C GLU A 202 -14.98 46.42 11.81
N PRO A 203 -15.09 47.59 12.48
CA PRO A 203 -16.28 47.93 13.25
C PRO A 203 -17.56 47.75 12.42
N GLY A 204 -18.42 46.80 12.83
CA GLY A 204 -19.69 46.51 12.17
C GLY A 204 -19.69 45.35 11.18
N GLN A 205 -18.53 44.74 10.89
CA GLN A 205 -18.48 43.42 10.25
C GLN A 205 -18.71 42.34 11.32
N PRO A 206 -19.53 41.29 11.04
CA PRO A 206 -19.51 40.11 11.90
C PRO A 206 -18.07 39.58 11.93
N PRO A 207 -17.57 39.08 13.09
CA PRO A 207 -16.25 38.49 13.16
C PRO A 207 -16.14 37.48 12.01
N PHE A 208 -15.14 37.67 11.15
CA PHE A 208 -14.90 36.77 10.02
C PHE A 208 -14.87 35.35 10.60
N TYR A 209 -15.77 34.49 10.14
CA TYR A 209 -15.97 33.15 10.71
C TYR A 209 -14.76 32.25 10.38
N ILE A 210 -13.72 32.38 11.17
CA ILE A 210 -12.56 31.49 11.19
C ILE A 210 -12.90 30.41 12.22
N GLY A 211 -13.66 29.41 11.76
CA GLY A 211 -13.92 28.19 12.53
C GLY A 211 -13.89 26.92 11.69
N ALA A 212 -13.63 27.06 10.38
CA ALA A 212 -13.39 25.91 9.53
C ALA A 212 -11.90 25.89 9.26
N GLY A 213 -11.15 25.07 10.01
CA GLY A 213 -9.72 24.87 9.87
C GLY A 213 -9.31 24.97 8.40
N ARG A 214 -8.64 26.08 8.06
CA ARG A 214 -8.17 26.26 6.69
C ARG A 214 -6.97 25.37 6.53
N ALA A 215 -6.99 24.57 5.49
CA ALA A 215 -5.81 23.88 5.05
C ALA A 215 -5.44 24.40 3.66
N ALA A 216 -4.14 24.58 3.46
CA ALA A 216 -3.59 25.08 2.21
C ALA A 216 -2.69 24.01 1.61
N PHE A 217 -2.77 23.88 0.29
CA PHE A 217 -2.07 22.87 -0.48
C PHE A 217 -1.55 23.44 -1.78
N GLU A 218 -0.29 23.15 -2.13
CA GLU A 218 0.30 23.57 -3.41
C GLU A 218 0.64 22.41 -4.37
N SER A 219 0.68 21.14 -3.96
CA SER A 219 0.81 20.03 -4.91
C SER A 219 0.55 18.66 -4.31
N ILE A 220 -0.13 17.79 -5.06
CA ILE A 220 -0.21 16.35 -4.79
C ILE A 220 1.24 15.84 -4.69
N ILE A 221 1.56 15.16 -3.59
CA ILE A 221 2.88 14.57 -3.29
C ILE A 221 3.98 15.58 -2.87
N SER A 222 3.72 16.60 -2.05
CA SER A 222 4.83 17.38 -1.44
C SER A 222 5.49 16.65 -0.26
N GLY A 223 4.81 15.66 0.33
CA GLY A 223 5.25 15.04 1.58
C GLY A 223 5.08 15.99 2.77
N SER A 224 4.15 16.94 2.66
CA SER A 224 3.82 17.90 3.71
C SER A 224 2.36 18.36 3.66
N ALA A 225 1.80 18.70 4.81
CA ALA A 225 0.46 19.24 4.97
C ALA A 225 0.49 20.50 5.83
N VAL A 226 -0.45 21.41 5.62
CA VAL A 226 -0.62 22.61 6.45
C VAL A 226 -2.02 22.64 7.02
N VAL A 227 -2.13 22.75 8.34
CA VAL A 227 -3.37 22.85 9.09
C VAL A 227 -3.36 24.18 9.82
N ALA A 228 -4.37 25.02 9.60
CA ALA A 228 -4.44 26.34 10.23
C ALA A 228 -5.63 26.51 11.16
N GLY A 229 -5.42 27.32 12.20
CA GLY A 229 -6.46 27.75 13.13
C GLY A 229 -6.70 26.80 14.31
N MET A 230 -5.92 25.71 14.41
CA MET A 230 -6.16 24.67 15.41
C MET A 230 -6.03 25.18 16.83
N TYR A 231 -5.01 26.01 17.10
CA TYR A 231 -4.83 26.57 18.43
C TYR A 231 -5.91 27.62 18.72
N ALA A 232 -6.20 28.50 17.77
CA ALA A 232 -7.20 29.54 17.96
C ALA A 232 -8.60 28.99 18.25
N ASP A 233 -9.03 27.96 17.50
CA ASP A 233 -10.32 27.31 17.72
C ASP A 233 -10.39 26.56 19.05
N HIS A 234 -9.29 25.92 19.46
CA HIS A 234 -9.21 25.22 20.73
C HIS A 234 -9.32 26.19 21.92
N PHE A 235 -8.72 27.38 21.80
CA PHE A 235 -8.47 28.26 22.95
C PHE A 235 -9.32 29.54 23.01
N PHE A 236 -9.57 30.24 21.90
CA PHE A 236 -10.07 31.62 21.91
C PHE A 236 -11.58 31.81 21.71
N ASP A 237 -12.40 30.75 21.70
CA ASP A 237 -13.86 30.88 21.55
C ASP A 237 -14.27 31.76 20.35
N THR A 238 -13.56 31.61 19.22
CA THR A 238 -13.76 32.42 18.01
C THR A 238 -14.91 31.91 17.15
N SER A 239 -15.58 30.82 17.52
CA SER A 239 -16.48 30.09 16.64
C SER A 239 -17.94 29.99 17.13
N ILE A 240 -18.85 30.03 16.15
CA ILE A 240 -20.28 29.70 16.21
C ILE A 240 -20.60 28.25 16.63
N TYR A 241 -19.58 27.41 16.85
CA TYR A 241 -19.76 26.01 17.22
C TYR A 241 -20.14 25.85 18.68
N SER A 242 -20.90 24.80 18.98
CA SER A 242 -21.24 24.45 20.35
C SER A 242 -19.96 24.07 21.12
N PRO A 243 -19.90 24.27 22.45
CA PRO A 243 -18.70 24.00 23.25
C PRO A 243 -18.04 22.61 23.08
N GLY A 244 -18.79 21.58 22.65
CA GLY A 244 -18.28 20.24 22.39
C GLY A 244 -17.68 20.02 20.98
N GLU A 245 -17.88 20.96 20.06
CA GLU A 245 -17.36 20.92 18.69
C GLU A 245 -16.01 21.66 18.54
N ARG A 246 -15.54 22.32 19.61
CA ARG A 246 -14.35 23.19 19.68
C ARG A 246 -13.07 22.48 20.15
N ASP A 247 -13.05 21.16 20.02
CA ASP A 247 -11.97 20.35 20.55
C ASP A 247 -10.96 20.04 19.44
N ILE A 248 -9.71 19.74 19.80
CA ILE A 248 -8.67 19.24 18.89
C ILE A 248 -9.16 18.03 18.06
N VAL A 249 -10.14 17.31 18.61
CA VAL A 249 -10.90 16.24 17.98
C VAL A 249 -11.58 16.66 16.68
N HIS A 250 -11.92 17.93 16.50
CA HIS A 250 -12.47 18.48 15.26
C HIS A 250 -11.46 18.44 14.12
N TYR A 251 -10.19 18.72 14.45
CA TYR A 251 -9.10 18.81 13.48
C TYR A 251 -8.66 17.46 12.93
N LYS A 252 -9.02 16.33 13.57
CA LYS A 252 -8.67 14.99 13.07
C LYS A 252 -9.06 14.77 11.61
N SER A 253 -10.26 15.21 11.21
CA SER A 253 -10.76 15.01 9.85
C SER A 253 -10.07 15.93 8.86
N VAL A 254 -9.79 17.19 9.26
CA VAL A 254 -9.02 18.15 8.46
C VAL A 254 -7.60 17.64 8.27
N THR A 255 -6.91 17.22 9.32
CA THR A 255 -5.55 16.68 9.21
C THR A 255 -5.49 15.42 8.34
N ILE A 256 -6.45 14.51 8.47
CA ILE A 256 -6.53 13.32 7.59
C ILE A 256 -6.79 13.72 6.13
N HIS A 257 -7.67 14.69 5.88
CA HIS A 257 -7.95 15.21 4.54
C HIS A 257 -6.67 15.67 3.83
N GLU A 258 -5.84 16.44 4.52
CA GLU A 258 -4.58 16.94 3.98
C GLU A 258 -3.52 15.86 3.78
N ILE A 259 -3.48 14.87 4.68
CA ILE A 259 -2.65 13.68 4.47
C ILE A 259 -3.13 12.93 3.22
N PHE A 260 -4.44 12.78 3.03
CA PHE A 260 -4.98 12.06 1.88
C PHE A 260 -4.70 12.74 0.54
N HIS A 261 -4.60 14.07 0.50
CA HIS A 261 -4.05 14.78 -0.65
C HIS A 261 -2.59 14.38 -0.95
N ASN A 262 -1.76 14.16 0.07
CA ASN A 262 -0.41 13.63 -0.10
C ASN A 262 -0.37 12.15 -0.52
N LEU A 263 -1.50 11.45 -0.40
CA LEU A 263 -1.67 10.05 -0.78
C LEU A 263 -2.47 9.89 -2.09
N GLY A 264 -2.57 10.95 -2.89
CA GLY A 264 -3.13 10.92 -4.24
C GLY A 264 -4.60 11.31 -4.35
N LEU A 265 -5.32 11.50 -3.25
CA LEU A 265 -6.73 11.87 -3.32
C LEU A 265 -6.91 13.32 -3.75
N GLN A 266 -7.95 13.55 -4.56
CA GLN A 266 -8.48 14.88 -4.85
C GLN A 266 -9.75 15.12 -4.01
N HIS A 267 -10.20 16.37 -3.97
CA HIS A 267 -11.49 16.67 -3.37
C HIS A 267 -12.61 15.83 -4.02
N SER A 268 -13.57 15.37 -3.22
CA SER A 268 -14.63 14.45 -3.67
C SER A 268 -15.57 15.05 -4.73
N PHE A 269 -15.71 16.38 -4.74
CA PHE A 269 -16.50 17.12 -5.72
C PHE A 269 -15.75 17.45 -7.02
N THR A 270 -14.50 17.01 -7.18
CA THR A 270 -13.72 17.28 -8.40
C THR A 270 -14.10 16.34 -9.53
N CYS A 271 -14.14 16.87 -10.74
CA CYS A 271 -14.60 16.14 -11.93
C CYS A 271 -13.57 15.20 -12.52
N GLN A 272 -12.31 15.44 -12.17
CA GLN A 272 -11.15 14.62 -12.49
C GLN A 272 -10.89 13.57 -11.39
N ASN A 273 -11.76 13.49 -10.37
CA ASN A 273 -11.67 12.44 -9.37
C ASN A 273 -11.85 11.08 -10.04
N GLU A 274 -10.86 10.21 -9.93
CA GLU A 274 -10.86 8.90 -10.57
C GLU A 274 -11.93 7.94 -10.01
N CYS A 275 -12.42 8.20 -8.79
CA CYS A 275 -13.52 7.45 -8.19
C CYS A 275 -14.91 7.92 -8.64
N ARG A 276 -14.96 8.94 -9.49
CA ARG A 276 -16.19 9.37 -10.15
C ARG A 276 -16.75 8.21 -10.97
N PHE A 277 -18.05 7.94 -10.79
CA PHE A 277 -18.78 6.82 -11.42
C PHE A 277 -18.41 5.42 -10.95
N VAL A 278 -17.49 5.27 -9.98
CA VAL A 278 -17.21 3.98 -9.35
C VAL A 278 -18.09 3.83 -8.12
N ASP A 279 -17.85 4.66 -7.11
CA ASP A 279 -18.54 4.62 -5.82
C ASP A 279 -18.77 6.00 -5.19
N LEU A 280 -18.38 7.07 -5.89
CA LEU A 280 -18.52 8.47 -5.48
C LEU A 280 -19.59 9.21 -6.29
N ASN A 281 -20.47 9.95 -5.60
CA ASN A 281 -21.47 10.80 -6.23
C ASN A 281 -21.02 12.28 -6.24
N VAL A 282 -20.22 12.63 -7.24
CA VAL A 282 -19.60 13.97 -7.37
C VAL A 282 -20.64 15.11 -7.36
N GLU A 283 -21.83 14.92 -7.95
CA GLU A 283 -22.87 15.97 -7.95
C GLU A 283 -23.39 16.25 -6.54
N ALA A 284 -23.62 15.19 -5.76
CA ALA A 284 -24.05 15.30 -4.40
C ALA A 284 -22.93 15.82 -3.48
N GLU A 285 -21.67 15.44 -3.73
CA GLU A 285 -20.50 16.03 -3.04
C GLU A 285 -20.43 17.55 -3.23
N CYS A 286 -20.82 18.04 -4.40
CA CYS A 286 -20.82 19.44 -4.77
C CYS A 286 -22.09 20.21 -4.32
N ASN A 287 -23.13 19.49 -3.89
CA ASN A 287 -24.46 20.02 -3.55
C ASN A 287 -25.03 20.99 -4.60
N THR A 288 -24.75 20.76 -5.88
CA THR A 288 -25.18 21.63 -6.97
C THR A 288 -25.66 20.75 -8.13
N PRO A 289 -26.93 20.31 -8.14
CA PRO A 289 -27.47 19.40 -9.16
C PRO A 289 -27.31 19.97 -10.57
N GLY A 290 -26.75 19.18 -11.49
CA GLY A 290 -26.62 19.55 -12.92
C GLY A 290 -25.48 20.52 -13.28
N GLU A 291 -24.77 21.09 -12.29
CA GLU A 291 -23.63 21.99 -12.55
C GLU A 291 -22.28 21.36 -12.23
N ALA A 292 -22.25 20.37 -11.33
CA ALA A 292 -21.06 19.59 -11.07
C ALA A 292 -20.58 18.94 -12.37
N CYS A 293 -19.37 19.31 -12.80
CA CYS A 293 -18.71 18.75 -13.99
C CYS A 293 -19.28 19.15 -15.35
N SER A 294 -19.82 20.36 -15.47
CA SER A 294 -20.15 20.91 -16.78
C SER A 294 -18.89 21.14 -17.65
N TYR A 295 -19.00 20.79 -18.93
CA TYR A 295 -17.89 20.68 -19.91
C TYR A 295 -17.10 21.99 -20.14
N TRP A 296 -17.66 23.13 -19.76
CA TRP A 296 -17.10 24.46 -19.98
C TRP A 296 -15.94 24.82 -19.03
N HIS A 297 -15.59 23.95 -18.08
CA HIS A 297 -14.64 24.27 -17.00
C HIS A 297 -13.43 23.33 -16.93
N ASN A 298 -13.19 22.52 -17.96
CA ASN A 298 -12.10 21.55 -18.05
C ASN A 298 -10.66 22.14 -18.11
N GLY A 299 -10.48 23.46 -17.92
CA GLY A 299 -9.17 24.11 -18.00
C GLY A 299 -8.68 24.78 -16.72
N GLY A 300 -9.48 24.85 -15.65
CA GLY A 300 -9.11 25.54 -14.43
C GLY A 300 -9.25 24.63 -13.21
N SER A 301 -8.16 24.43 -12.49
CA SER A 301 -8.08 23.91 -11.11
C SER A 301 -8.78 24.82 -10.08
N GLY A 302 -9.74 25.64 -10.51
CA GLY A 302 -10.46 26.56 -9.65
C GLY A 302 -11.63 25.86 -8.95
N PRO A 303 -11.81 26.04 -7.63
CA PRO A 303 -12.94 25.48 -6.86
C PRO A 303 -14.29 26.18 -7.15
N GLY A 304 -14.45 26.76 -8.35
CA GLY A 304 -15.37 27.86 -8.61
C GLY A 304 -16.84 27.51 -8.86
N GLN A 305 -17.30 26.26 -8.71
CA GLN A 305 -18.65 25.91 -9.18
C GLN A 305 -19.52 25.08 -8.24
N CYS A 306 -19.01 24.66 -7.08
CA CYS A 306 -19.91 24.17 -6.04
C CYS A 306 -20.46 25.41 -5.32
N ALA A 307 -21.69 25.80 -5.68
CA ALA A 307 -22.35 27.01 -5.17
C ALA A 307 -22.35 27.04 -3.62
N ASN A 308 -22.32 25.86 -2.99
CA ASN A 308 -22.10 25.73 -1.57
C ASN A 308 -21.31 24.45 -1.20
N ARG A 309 -19.99 24.44 -1.48
CA ARG A 309 -19.08 23.33 -1.15
C ARG A 309 -19.06 22.93 0.33
N TYR A 310 -19.41 23.84 1.24
CA TYR A 310 -19.42 23.63 2.69
C TYR A 310 -20.69 22.93 3.18
N VAL A 311 -21.76 22.97 2.40
CA VAL A 311 -23.03 22.33 2.71
C VAL A 311 -23.21 21.20 1.71
N SER A 312 -22.53 20.08 1.94
CA SER A 312 -22.78 18.85 1.20
C SER A 312 -23.62 17.87 2.02
N PRO A 313 -24.54 17.11 1.40
CA PRO A 313 -25.26 16.02 2.07
C PRO A 313 -24.37 14.81 2.37
N THR A 314 -23.15 14.73 1.83
CA THR A 314 -22.28 13.56 1.98
C THR A 314 -21.55 13.56 3.32
N ASN A 315 -20.96 12.43 3.72
CA ASN A 315 -20.01 12.37 4.84
C ASN A 315 -18.58 12.01 4.39
N ASN A 316 -18.23 12.19 3.11
CA ASN A 316 -16.89 11.87 2.59
C ASN A 316 -15.83 12.75 3.24
N ILE A 317 -14.66 12.19 3.58
CA ILE A 317 -13.57 12.94 4.21
C ILE A 317 -12.92 13.94 3.25
N MET A 318 -12.94 13.68 1.94
CA MET A 318 -12.36 14.56 0.91
C MET A 318 -13.29 15.70 0.46
N ARG A 319 -14.42 15.90 1.14
CA ARG A 319 -15.30 17.05 0.91
C ARG A 319 -14.87 18.24 1.77
N HIS A 320 -15.46 19.41 1.55
CA HIS A 320 -15.35 20.54 2.47
C HIS A 320 -16.50 20.46 3.48
N GLY A 321 -16.31 19.84 4.65
CA GLY A 321 -17.39 19.76 5.62
C GLY A 321 -17.05 19.05 6.93
N LEU A 322 -17.82 19.36 7.96
CA LEU A 322 -17.55 18.94 9.35
C LEU A 322 -17.92 17.48 9.61
N THR A 323 -18.86 16.92 8.84
CA THR A 323 -19.25 15.50 8.96
C THR A 323 -18.37 14.59 8.11
N ALA A 324 -17.07 14.87 8.05
CA ALA A 324 -16.06 14.14 7.29
C ALA A 324 -15.78 12.75 7.91
N THR A 325 -16.79 11.90 7.77
CA THR A 325 -17.11 10.54 8.22
C THR A 325 -16.38 9.32 7.68
N SER A 326 -16.23 9.35 6.36
CA SER A 326 -16.18 8.16 5.52
C SER A 326 -15.18 8.33 4.37
N ILE A 327 -14.80 7.19 3.78
CA ILE A 327 -14.01 7.10 2.57
C ILE A 327 -14.60 5.97 1.72
N THR A 328 -14.56 6.09 0.40
CA THR A 328 -15.06 5.03 -0.48
C THR A 328 -14.00 3.94 -0.72
N PRO A 329 -14.40 2.70 -1.07
CA PRO A 329 -13.46 1.64 -1.46
C PRO A 329 -12.45 2.07 -2.54
N CYS A 330 -12.90 2.79 -3.57
CA CYS A 330 -12.04 3.32 -4.62
C CYS A 330 -11.01 4.30 -4.06
N GLN A 331 -11.43 5.28 -3.25
CA GLN A 331 -10.51 6.26 -2.66
C GLN A 331 -9.44 5.57 -1.80
N LEU A 332 -9.82 4.55 -1.04
CA LEU A 332 -8.85 3.78 -0.27
C LEU A 332 -7.90 2.98 -1.18
N GLY A 333 -8.39 2.48 -2.33
CA GLY A 333 -7.56 1.87 -3.37
C GLY A 333 -6.51 2.83 -3.92
N VAL A 334 -6.87 4.10 -4.18
CA VAL A 334 -5.93 5.15 -4.59
C VAL A 334 -4.83 5.36 -3.55
N ILE A 335 -5.20 5.45 -2.28
CA ILE A 335 -4.24 5.60 -1.18
C ILE A 335 -3.30 4.39 -1.12
N GLN A 336 -3.84 3.17 -1.18
CA GLN A 336 -3.04 1.95 -1.13
C GLN A 336 -2.12 1.82 -2.35
N HIS A 337 -2.62 2.13 -3.54
CA HIS A 337 -1.81 2.19 -4.76
C HIS A 337 -0.65 3.16 -4.60
N HIS A 338 -0.90 4.38 -4.13
CA HIS A 338 0.15 5.37 -3.87
C HIS A 338 1.20 4.84 -2.90
N LEU A 339 0.79 4.27 -1.76
CA LEU A 339 1.72 3.75 -0.76
C LEU A 339 2.51 2.53 -1.28
N LEU A 340 1.85 1.57 -1.93
CA LEU A 340 2.46 0.28 -2.28
C LEU A 340 3.29 0.32 -3.57
N VAL A 341 2.88 1.15 -4.53
CA VAL A 341 3.59 1.30 -5.82
C VAL A 341 4.66 2.36 -5.73
N ARG A 342 4.36 3.55 -5.19
CA ARG A 342 5.36 4.63 -5.11
C ARG A 342 6.31 4.50 -3.95
N GLN A 343 5.90 3.80 -2.88
CA GLN A 343 6.70 3.56 -1.68
C GLN A 343 7.39 4.84 -1.19
N PRO A 344 6.61 5.88 -0.86
CA PRO A 344 7.19 7.13 -0.40
C PRO A 344 8.04 6.89 0.86
N GLY A 345 9.09 7.69 1.07
CA GLY A 345 10.02 7.49 2.19
C GLY A 345 9.38 7.54 3.58
N TYR A 346 8.17 8.11 3.70
CA TYR A 346 7.36 8.14 4.91
C TYR A 346 6.47 6.91 5.14
N LEU A 347 6.55 5.89 4.28
CA LEU A 347 5.92 4.59 4.53
C LEU A 347 6.87 3.69 5.34
N GLU A 348 6.40 3.13 6.44
CA GLU A 348 7.09 2.05 7.15
C GLU A 348 7.03 0.77 6.30
N PHE A 349 8.14 0.44 5.65
CA PHE A 349 8.26 -0.77 4.86
C PHE A 349 8.75 -1.96 5.70
N ASP A 350 7.86 -2.50 6.54
CA ASP A 350 8.14 -3.65 7.40
C ASP A 350 7.43 -4.91 6.87
N PHE A 351 7.89 -5.50 5.77
CA PHE A 351 7.31 -6.73 5.19
C PHE A 351 8.31 -7.90 5.21
N CYS A 352 9.32 -7.81 6.07
CA CYS A 352 10.47 -8.71 6.07
C CYS A 352 10.28 -9.92 7.00
N GLU A 353 9.35 -9.84 7.93
CA GLU A 353 9.12 -10.87 8.93
C GLU A 353 7.75 -11.54 8.76
N ILE A 354 7.72 -12.85 9.04
CA ILE A 354 6.47 -13.60 9.18
C ILE A 354 5.90 -13.27 10.56
N SER A 355 4.97 -12.31 10.61
CA SER A 355 4.39 -11.77 11.85
C SER A 355 2.86 -11.74 11.87
N LYS A 356 2.20 -12.15 10.78
CA LYS A 356 0.74 -12.19 10.67
C LYS A 356 0.26 -13.63 10.42
N PRO A 357 -1.00 -13.95 10.81
CA PRO A 357 -1.61 -15.24 10.50
C PRO A 357 -1.62 -15.54 9.00
N ASP A 358 -1.69 -16.83 8.67
CA ASP A 358 -1.80 -17.29 7.29
C ASP A 358 -3.09 -16.77 6.64
N ILE A 359 -2.98 -16.32 5.40
CA ILE A 359 -4.14 -16.04 4.56
C ILE A 359 -4.65 -17.37 3.99
N VAL A 360 -5.94 -17.66 4.20
CA VAL A 360 -6.55 -18.91 3.76
C VAL A 360 -7.63 -18.65 2.71
N ILE A 361 -7.38 -19.10 1.48
CA ILE A 361 -8.37 -19.10 0.39
C ILE A 361 -9.19 -20.38 0.52
N GLN A 362 -10.44 -20.24 0.95
CA GLN A 362 -11.34 -21.34 1.27
C GLN A 362 -11.82 -22.08 0.02
N SER A 363 -12.39 -23.27 0.23
CA SER A 363 -13.02 -24.05 -0.85
C SER A 363 -14.15 -23.28 -1.51
N GLY A 364 -14.16 -23.22 -2.84
CA GLY A 364 -15.18 -22.50 -3.61
C GLY A 364 -14.95 -20.98 -3.74
N GLN A 365 -13.97 -20.40 -3.02
CA GLN A 365 -13.57 -19.02 -3.24
C GLN A 365 -12.71 -18.90 -4.50
N ASP A 366 -12.97 -17.86 -5.28
CA ASP A 366 -12.14 -17.43 -6.40
C ASP A 366 -11.71 -15.99 -6.17
N ILE A 367 -10.46 -15.81 -5.71
CA ILE A 367 -9.90 -14.53 -5.31
C ILE A 367 -8.88 -14.07 -6.34
N ALA A 368 -8.99 -12.81 -6.74
CA ALA A 368 -8.02 -12.14 -7.61
C ALA A 368 -7.31 -11.03 -6.85
N TRP A 369 -5.98 -11.14 -6.74
CA TRP A 369 -5.11 -10.05 -6.32
C TRP A 369 -4.60 -9.33 -7.55
N ALA A 370 -5.36 -8.30 -7.94
CA ALA A 370 -5.09 -7.52 -9.13
C ALA A 370 -3.93 -6.52 -8.94
N GLY A 371 -3.87 -5.83 -7.80
CA GLY A 371 -2.81 -4.88 -7.46
C GLY A 371 -1.65 -5.49 -6.67
N THR A 372 -0.60 -4.69 -6.45
CA THR A 372 0.55 -5.05 -5.62
C THR A 372 0.09 -5.36 -4.19
N ARG A 373 0.56 -6.47 -3.62
CA ARG A 373 0.34 -6.83 -2.23
C ARG A 373 1.63 -7.25 -1.55
N TYR A 374 1.86 -6.76 -0.34
CA TYR A 374 2.92 -7.22 0.53
C TYR A 374 2.31 -7.94 1.73
N LEU A 375 2.66 -9.20 1.92
CA LEU A 375 2.16 -10.01 3.03
C LEU A 375 3.20 -10.10 4.13
N ARG A 376 2.76 -10.44 5.34
CA ARG A 376 3.60 -10.75 6.51
C ARG A 376 3.34 -12.18 7.01
N GLY A 377 2.88 -13.06 6.14
CA GLY A 377 2.36 -14.38 6.50
C GLY A 377 2.42 -15.35 5.33
N ASN A 378 2.01 -16.60 5.57
CA ASN A 378 1.89 -17.60 4.52
C ASN A 378 0.56 -17.46 3.78
N VAL A 379 0.43 -18.17 2.66
CA VAL A 379 -0.83 -18.30 1.93
C VAL A 379 -1.19 -19.78 1.83
N VAL A 380 -2.43 -20.14 2.15
CA VAL A 380 -2.97 -21.49 2.04
C VAL A 380 -4.17 -21.47 1.12
N ILE A 381 -4.08 -22.17 -0.01
CA ILE A 381 -5.18 -22.33 -0.95
C ILE A 381 -5.77 -23.72 -0.74
N LYS A 382 -6.97 -23.76 -0.16
CA LYS A 382 -7.70 -24.99 0.15
C LYS A 382 -8.17 -25.70 -1.12
N ASN A 383 -8.52 -26.99 -0.98
CA ASN A 383 -9.14 -27.77 -2.06
C ASN A 383 -10.35 -27.02 -2.67
N GLY A 384 -10.34 -26.81 -3.98
CA GLY A 384 -11.38 -26.09 -4.71
C GLY A 384 -11.34 -24.57 -4.56
N GLY A 385 -10.40 -24.04 -3.77
CA GLY A 385 -10.11 -22.61 -3.72
C GLY A 385 -9.19 -22.18 -4.86
N ARG A 386 -9.31 -20.93 -5.31
CA ARG A 386 -8.55 -20.38 -6.41
C ARG A 386 -8.01 -18.99 -6.07
N LEU A 387 -6.71 -18.80 -6.27
CA LEU A 387 -6.04 -17.51 -6.14
C LEU A 387 -5.37 -17.14 -7.47
N THR A 388 -5.71 -15.96 -7.99
CA THR A 388 -5.07 -15.36 -9.17
C THR A 388 -4.27 -14.15 -8.76
N VAL A 389 -2.96 -14.14 -9.03
CA VAL A 389 -2.05 -13.01 -8.79
C VAL A 389 -1.72 -12.34 -10.12
N ARG A 390 -2.09 -11.06 -10.28
CA ARG A 390 -1.90 -10.32 -11.54
C ARG A 390 -0.81 -9.25 -11.52
N CYS A 391 -0.36 -8.88 -10.32
CA CYS A 391 0.69 -7.89 -10.12
C CYS A 391 1.75 -8.48 -9.17
N LEU A 392 2.41 -7.64 -8.36
CA LEU A 392 3.48 -8.03 -7.46
C LEU A 392 2.90 -8.59 -6.15
N LEU A 393 3.36 -9.78 -5.76
CA LEU A 393 3.11 -10.37 -4.45
C LEU A 393 4.43 -10.46 -3.68
N GLY A 394 4.67 -9.51 -2.79
CA GLY A 394 5.82 -9.54 -1.90
C GLY A 394 5.52 -10.35 -0.65
N MET A 395 6.39 -11.29 -0.31
CA MET A 395 6.26 -12.11 0.90
C MET A 395 7.61 -12.25 1.60
N PRO A 396 7.66 -12.26 2.95
CA PRO A 396 8.91 -12.31 3.70
C PRO A 396 9.68 -13.60 3.41
N GLN A 397 11.00 -13.57 3.65
CA GLN A 397 11.85 -14.74 3.50
C GLN A 397 11.31 -15.92 4.32
N GLY A 398 11.28 -17.10 3.71
CA GLY A 398 10.82 -18.33 4.38
C GLY A 398 9.30 -18.47 4.45
N SER A 399 8.53 -17.48 3.99
CA SER A 399 7.10 -17.65 3.79
C SER A 399 6.79 -18.71 2.71
N ILE A 400 5.62 -19.33 2.84
CA ILE A 400 5.21 -20.45 1.99
C ILE A 400 3.85 -20.16 1.38
N ILE A 401 3.71 -20.45 0.08
CA ILE A 401 2.39 -20.66 -0.53
C ILE A 401 2.13 -22.17 -0.59
N THR A 402 1.08 -22.58 0.12
CA THR A 402 0.60 -23.96 0.22
C THR A 402 -0.62 -24.12 -0.66
N VAL A 403 -0.51 -24.91 -1.72
CA VAL A 403 -1.67 -25.28 -2.55
C VAL A 403 -2.07 -26.71 -2.20
N GLU A 404 -3.23 -26.86 -1.55
CA GLU A 404 -3.79 -28.17 -1.24
C GLU A 404 -4.30 -28.86 -2.52
N GLN A 405 -4.45 -30.17 -2.46
CA GLN A 405 -4.95 -30.96 -3.59
C GLN A 405 -6.31 -30.42 -4.05
N GLY A 406 -6.41 -30.08 -5.35
CA GLY A 406 -7.61 -29.48 -5.95
C GLY A 406 -7.70 -27.96 -5.81
N GLY A 407 -6.83 -27.32 -5.02
CA GLY A 407 -6.66 -25.86 -5.02
C GLY A 407 -5.90 -25.38 -6.25
N THR A 408 -6.03 -24.09 -6.58
CA THR A 408 -5.42 -23.50 -7.78
C THR A 408 -4.72 -22.17 -7.46
N LEU A 409 -3.43 -22.07 -7.78
CA LEU A 409 -2.69 -20.80 -7.83
C LEU A 409 -2.41 -20.45 -9.29
N ILE A 410 -2.73 -19.22 -9.69
CA ILE A 410 -2.50 -18.70 -11.04
C ILE A 410 -1.65 -17.44 -10.95
N MET A 411 -0.56 -17.42 -11.72
CA MET A 411 0.25 -16.24 -11.97
C MET A 411 -0.15 -15.68 -13.34
N ASP A 412 -1.01 -14.67 -13.34
CA ASP A 412 -1.59 -14.06 -14.56
C ASP A 412 -0.87 -12.74 -14.83
N GLY A 413 0.36 -12.83 -15.32
CA GLY A 413 1.28 -11.69 -15.43
C GLY A 413 1.95 -11.29 -14.10
N GLY A 414 1.41 -11.74 -12.96
CA GLY A 414 1.97 -11.43 -11.64
C GLY A 414 3.30 -12.11 -11.32
N VAL A 415 4.02 -11.56 -10.33
CA VAL A 415 5.33 -12.05 -9.87
C VAL A 415 5.35 -12.11 -8.35
N ILE A 416 5.97 -13.15 -7.79
CA ILE A 416 6.22 -13.28 -6.36
C ILE A 416 7.65 -12.89 -6.05
N ILE A 417 7.87 -12.01 -5.08
CA ILE A 417 9.20 -11.56 -4.67
C ILE A 417 9.39 -11.67 -3.16
N ASN A 418 10.65 -11.73 -2.72
CA ASN A 418 10.99 -11.31 -1.37
C ASN A 418 11.23 -9.79 -1.40
N PRO A 419 10.40 -8.97 -0.72
CA PRO A 419 10.55 -7.52 -0.73
C PRO A 419 11.77 -7.05 0.05
N CYS A 420 12.34 -7.91 0.88
CA CYS A 420 13.47 -7.64 1.74
C CYS A 420 14.67 -8.39 1.19
N GLY A 421 15.42 -7.75 0.29
CA GLY A 421 16.75 -8.20 -0.05
C GLY A 421 17.61 -8.31 1.20
N GLU A 422 18.73 -9.05 1.13
CA GLU A 422 19.74 -8.99 2.19
C GLU A 422 20.14 -7.52 2.39
N THR A 423 19.73 -6.95 3.52
CA THR A 423 20.05 -5.57 3.86
C THR A 423 21.55 -5.41 3.95
N SER A 424 21.97 -4.22 3.55
CA SER A 424 23.30 -3.66 3.33
C SER A 424 24.30 -3.72 4.51
N GLN A 425 24.21 -4.70 5.40
CA GLN A 425 25.22 -5.00 6.42
C GLN A 425 26.07 -6.25 6.11
N SER A 426 25.72 -7.05 5.10
CA SER A 426 26.56 -8.18 4.63
C SER A 426 27.37 -7.88 3.35
N ARG A 427 27.31 -6.65 2.79
CA ARG A 427 28.06 -6.26 1.57
C ARG A 427 29.55 -5.99 1.83
N GLN A 428 30.24 -6.91 2.49
CA GLN A 428 31.67 -7.10 2.29
C GLN A 428 31.91 -8.47 1.64
N GLY A 429 31.99 -8.46 0.31
CA GLY A 429 32.85 -9.40 -0.43
C GLY A 429 32.30 -10.77 -0.79
N THR A 430 31.00 -11.07 -0.66
CA THR A 430 30.46 -12.32 -1.21
C THR A 430 29.96 -12.11 -2.63
N ALA A 431 30.63 -12.76 -3.58
CA ALA A 431 30.19 -12.88 -4.96
C ALA A 431 28.72 -13.34 -4.97
N VAL A 432 27.86 -12.57 -5.64
CA VAL A 432 26.45 -12.93 -5.82
C VAL A 432 26.41 -14.21 -6.66
N THR A 433 26.15 -15.34 -6.02
CA THR A 433 26.04 -16.62 -6.70
C THR A 433 24.82 -16.57 -7.63
N PRO A 434 24.98 -16.94 -8.91
CA PRO A 434 23.84 -17.03 -9.82
C PRO A 434 22.77 -18.01 -9.29
N ARG A 435 21.54 -17.96 -9.78
CA ARG A 435 20.41 -18.79 -9.32
C ARG A 435 19.60 -19.33 -10.49
N LEU A 436 19.32 -20.64 -10.48
CA LEU A 436 18.49 -21.33 -11.47
C LEU A 436 17.27 -21.99 -10.78
N LEU A 437 16.07 -21.50 -11.06
CA LEU A 437 14.81 -22.05 -10.55
C LEU A 437 13.99 -22.68 -11.68
N LEU A 438 13.33 -23.80 -11.38
CA LEU A 438 12.50 -24.56 -12.31
C LEU A 438 11.08 -24.68 -11.77
N PHE A 439 10.08 -24.28 -12.57
CA PHE A 439 8.68 -24.39 -12.18
C PHE A 439 7.74 -24.51 -13.40
N PRO A 440 6.62 -25.23 -13.29
CA PRO A 440 6.34 -26.20 -12.24
C PRO A 440 7.33 -27.38 -12.34
N ASN A 441 7.63 -28.03 -11.22
CA ASN A 441 8.43 -29.25 -11.18
C ASN A 441 7.83 -30.18 -10.11
N PRO A 442 7.07 -31.23 -10.49
CA PRO A 442 6.97 -31.80 -11.84
C PRO A 442 6.27 -30.90 -12.87
N THR A 443 6.61 -31.06 -14.15
CA THR A 443 6.02 -30.31 -15.28
C THR A 443 5.19 -31.21 -16.20
N GLY A 444 4.17 -30.61 -16.82
CA GLY A 444 3.45 -31.12 -17.97
C GLY A 444 4.16 -30.75 -19.27
N ASP A 445 3.63 -29.79 -20.03
CA ASP A 445 4.11 -29.51 -21.40
C ASP A 445 5.18 -28.42 -21.47
N LEU A 446 5.25 -27.55 -20.47
CA LEU A 446 6.13 -26.38 -20.42
C LEU A 446 6.89 -26.32 -19.10
N LEU A 447 8.21 -26.17 -19.18
CA LEU A 447 9.07 -25.92 -18.03
C LEU A 447 9.52 -24.46 -18.04
N ASN A 448 9.13 -23.68 -17.03
CA ASN A 448 9.65 -22.33 -16.84
C ASN A 448 10.99 -22.40 -16.12
N VAL A 449 11.94 -21.63 -16.63
CA VAL A 449 13.31 -21.56 -16.13
C VAL A 449 13.61 -20.11 -15.80
N PHE A 450 13.74 -19.81 -14.52
CA PHE A 450 14.18 -18.49 -14.07
C PHE A 450 15.67 -18.56 -13.78
N LEU A 451 16.45 -17.77 -14.52
CA LEU A 451 17.89 -17.64 -14.35
C LEU A 451 18.21 -16.20 -13.95
N LYS A 452 18.74 -16.04 -12.73
CA LYS A 452 19.28 -14.76 -12.26
C LYS A 452 20.78 -14.87 -12.08
N ASP A 453 21.53 -14.17 -12.92
CA ASP A 453 22.98 -14.14 -12.88
C ASP A 453 23.46 -12.70 -13.18
N PRO A 454 24.15 -12.01 -12.26
CA PRO A 454 24.59 -10.63 -12.46
C PRO A 454 25.51 -10.45 -13.67
N ALA A 455 26.17 -11.51 -14.12
CA ALA A 455 27.03 -11.48 -15.30
C ALA A 455 26.25 -11.73 -16.61
N LEU A 456 24.94 -11.96 -16.57
CA LEU A 456 24.09 -12.26 -17.74
C LEU A 456 24.26 -11.30 -18.92
N PRO A 457 24.29 -9.96 -18.72
CA PRO A 457 24.39 -9.03 -19.85
C PRO A 457 25.70 -9.16 -20.63
N LEU A 458 26.73 -9.80 -20.05
CA LEU A 458 28.06 -9.96 -20.62
C LEU A 458 28.25 -11.33 -21.32
N ARG A 459 27.29 -12.25 -21.18
CA ARG A 459 27.40 -13.62 -21.70
C ARG A 459 26.81 -13.73 -23.11
N SER A 460 27.50 -14.44 -23.99
CA SER A 460 27.03 -14.67 -25.37
C SER A 460 27.14 -16.14 -25.76
N GLY A 461 26.13 -16.66 -26.47
CA GLY A 461 26.12 -18.07 -26.90
C GLY A 461 25.68 -19.07 -25.83
N ALA A 462 24.96 -18.63 -24.80
CA ALA A 462 24.43 -19.52 -23.77
C ALA A 462 23.21 -20.32 -24.24
N ALA A 463 23.05 -21.53 -23.70
CA ALA A 463 21.97 -22.44 -24.07
C ALA A 463 21.47 -23.26 -22.88
N PHE A 464 20.18 -23.56 -22.90
CA PHE A 464 19.56 -24.57 -22.05
C PHE A 464 19.61 -25.93 -22.74
N ARG A 465 20.07 -26.97 -22.02
CA ARG A 465 20.22 -28.33 -22.53
C ARG A 465 19.43 -29.28 -21.64
N ILE A 466 18.57 -30.11 -22.22
CA ILE A 466 17.85 -31.15 -21.49
C ILE A 466 18.50 -32.49 -21.74
N LEU A 467 18.83 -33.21 -20.68
CA LEU A 467 19.44 -34.53 -20.72
C LEU A 467 18.54 -35.55 -19.99
N ASN A 468 18.56 -36.79 -20.43
CA ASN A 468 17.91 -37.89 -19.71
C ASN A 468 18.75 -38.34 -18.49
N ALA A 469 18.23 -39.30 -17.72
CA ALA A 469 18.91 -39.86 -16.56
C ALA A 469 20.27 -40.53 -16.87
N GLN A 470 20.53 -40.93 -18.11
CA GLN A 470 21.82 -41.47 -18.57
C GLN A 470 22.77 -40.38 -19.10
N GLY A 471 22.40 -39.11 -19.00
CA GLY A 471 23.22 -37.99 -19.51
C GLY A 471 23.19 -37.82 -21.03
N ARG A 472 22.26 -38.48 -21.75
CA ARG A 472 22.07 -38.27 -23.19
C ARG A 472 21.32 -36.97 -23.41
N LEU A 473 21.89 -36.09 -24.23
CA LEU A 473 21.25 -34.84 -24.67
C LEU A 473 19.99 -35.16 -25.51
N LEU A 474 18.87 -34.53 -25.15
CA LEU A 474 17.58 -34.69 -25.82
C LEU A 474 17.15 -33.42 -26.54
N ALA A 475 17.36 -32.25 -25.94
CA ALA A 475 16.97 -30.96 -26.51
C ALA A 475 17.96 -29.87 -26.15
N THR A 476 18.03 -28.83 -26.98
CA THR A 476 18.82 -27.61 -26.74
C THR A 476 18.01 -26.40 -27.16
N TYR A 477 17.96 -25.39 -26.30
CA TYR A 477 17.25 -24.13 -26.53
C TYR A 477 18.24 -22.98 -26.38
N SER A 478 18.20 -22.02 -27.30
CA SER A 478 18.96 -20.79 -27.12
C SER A 478 18.42 -20.04 -25.91
N ALA A 479 19.33 -19.53 -25.07
CA ALA A 479 18.94 -18.70 -23.93
C ALA A 479 18.63 -17.25 -24.34
N GLY A 480 18.80 -16.86 -25.61
CA GLY A 480 18.48 -15.51 -26.09
C GLY A 480 19.36 -14.40 -25.48
N ARG A 481 18.97 -13.14 -25.65
CA ARG A 481 19.52 -12.01 -24.86
C ARG A 481 18.87 -12.04 -23.48
N LEU A 482 19.72 -12.14 -22.45
CA LEU A 482 19.33 -12.45 -21.08
C LEU A 482 19.21 -11.16 -20.26
N GLU A 483 18.15 -10.41 -20.51
CA GLU A 483 17.70 -9.33 -19.62
C GLU A 483 16.66 -9.95 -18.66
N GLU A 484 17.13 -10.45 -17.50
CA GLU A 484 16.33 -11.01 -16.38
C GLU A 484 14.99 -11.71 -16.75
N ALA A 485 15.00 -12.65 -17.70
CA ALA A 485 13.77 -13.27 -18.20
C ALA A 485 13.55 -14.70 -17.69
N THR A 486 12.29 -15.04 -17.40
CA THR A 486 11.83 -16.43 -17.31
C THR A 486 11.77 -17.03 -18.72
N HIS A 487 12.47 -18.16 -18.95
CA HIS A 487 12.43 -18.89 -20.21
C HIS A 487 11.41 -20.02 -20.17
N MET A 488 10.55 -20.09 -21.18
CA MET A 488 9.62 -21.19 -21.38
C MET A 488 10.24 -22.25 -22.28
N LEU A 489 10.51 -23.44 -21.73
CA LEU A 489 11.06 -24.57 -22.48
C LEU A 489 9.96 -25.60 -22.78
N PRO A 490 9.61 -25.85 -24.05
CA PRO A 490 8.64 -26.88 -24.41
C PRO A 490 9.21 -28.27 -24.19
N VAL A 491 8.56 -29.04 -23.31
CA VAL A 491 8.96 -30.41 -22.91
C VAL A 491 7.87 -31.46 -23.21
N GLN A 492 6.79 -31.07 -23.89
CA GLN A 492 5.68 -31.95 -24.30
C GLN A 492 6.10 -33.21 -25.07
N GLY A 493 7.21 -33.15 -25.82
CA GLY A 493 7.72 -34.30 -26.58
C GLY A 493 8.53 -35.31 -25.75
N LEU A 494 8.79 -35.01 -24.48
CA LEU A 494 9.53 -35.91 -23.59
C LEU A 494 8.58 -36.90 -22.91
N PRO A 495 8.92 -38.20 -22.84
CA PRO A 495 8.14 -39.16 -22.07
C PRO A 495 8.18 -38.82 -20.57
N ALA A 496 7.21 -39.32 -19.80
CA ALA A 496 7.22 -39.19 -18.35
C ALA A 496 8.53 -39.75 -17.75
N GLY A 497 9.17 -38.99 -16.85
CA GLY A 497 10.47 -39.39 -16.30
C GLY A 497 11.27 -38.27 -15.64
N LEU A 498 12.48 -38.62 -15.18
CA LEU A 498 13.43 -37.71 -14.55
C LEU A 498 14.45 -37.20 -15.59
N TYR A 499 14.62 -35.89 -15.64
CA TYR A 499 15.50 -35.19 -16.56
C TYR A 499 16.45 -34.24 -15.83
N LEU A 500 17.52 -33.87 -16.52
CA LEU A 500 18.48 -32.87 -16.08
C LEU A 500 18.41 -31.68 -17.03
N LEU A 501 18.11 -30.50 -16.51
CA LEU A 501 18.30 -29.24 -17.24
C LEU A 501 19.68 -28.69 -16.91
N GLN A 502 20.47 -28.41 -17.94
CA GLN A 502 21.74 -27.70 -17.85
C GLN A 502 21.63 -26.32 -18.49
N TYR A 503 22.30 -25.34 -17.91
CA TYR A 503 22.60 -24.06 -18.56
C TYR A 503 24.10 -24.02 -18.83
N SER A 504 24.47 -23.84 -20.09
CA SER A 504 25.85 -23.94 -20.55
C SER A 504 26.24 -22.75 -21.41
N GLU A 505 27.52 -22.38 -21.35
CA GLU A 505 28.16 -21.37 -22.19
C GLU A 505 29.40 -21.98 -22.85
N GLY A 506 29.44 -21.99 -24.17
CA GLY A 506 30.47 -22.73 -24.92
C GLY A 506 30.46 -24.22 -24.60
N GLN A 507 31.59 -24.75 -24.11
CA GLN A 507 31.72 -26.15 -23.67
C GLN A 507 31.50 -26.33 -22.15
N GLY A 508 31.34 -25.24 -21.40
CA GLY A 508 31.20 -25.26 -19.95
C GLY A 508 29.75 -25.39 -19.51
N VAL A 509 29.47 -26.32 -18.59
CA VAL A 509 28.19 -26.36 -17.87
C VAL A 509 28.30 -25.41 -16.68
N LEU A 510 27.49 -24.36 -16.69
CA LEU A 510 27.47 -23.37 -15.61
C LEU A 510 26.50 -23.79 -14.51
N TRP A 511 25.36 -24.39 -14.89
CA TRP A 511 24.34 -24.85 -13.97
C TRP A 511 23.72 -26.17 -14.40
N SER A 512 23.20 -26.91 -13.42
CA SER A 512 22.48 -28.14 -13.65
C SER A 512 21.43 -28.38 -12.56
N ARG A 513 20.19 -28.68 -12.93
CA ARG A 513 19.09 -28.98 -11.99
C ARG A 513 18.18 -30.08 -12.53
N LYS A 514 17.64 -30.91 -11.65
CA LYS A 514 16.74 -32.01 -12.03
C LYS A 514 15.29 -31.54 -12.13
N PHE A 515 14.53 -32.08 -13.09
CA PHE A 515 13.08 -31.93 -13.14
C PHE A 515 12.36 -33.23 -13.54
N VAL A 516 11.10 -33.34 -13.18
CA VAL A 516 10.24 -34.49 -13.46
C VAL A 516 9.20 -34.11 -14.52
N LYS A 517 9.13 -34.85 -15.62
CA LYS A 517 8.05 -34.77 -16.61
C LYS A 517 6.95 -35.76 -16.22
N ARG A 518 5.70 -35.30 -16.18
CA ARG A 518 4.53 -36.17 -16.02
C ARG A 518 4.01 -36.67 -17.36
#